data_AF-A0A8J3ZWD1-F1
#
_entry.id   AF-A0A8J3ZWD1-F1
#
_cell.length_a   1.000
_cell.length_b   1.000
_cell.length_c   1.000
_cell.angle_alpha   90.00
_cell.angle_beta   90.00
_cell.angle_gamma   90.00
#
_symmetry.space_group_name_H-M   'P 1'
#
loop_
_entity.id
_entity.type
_entity.pdbx_description
1 polymer ?
#
loop_
_entity_poly.entity_id
_entity_poly.type
_entity_poly.pdbx_seq_one_letter_code
_entity_poly.pdbx_strand_id
1 'polypeptide(L)'
;MTMGYDTVFVTAAPVHVGIRGMLDDLHREWPDMVVAIGESGTFTRWAMARGVVPTGAGEVLVARDEGMEQRWDRDGWILMERDEGPFAVFYQPAPIPSVDIQFNDDPYGRGFTFEPYGATMLTAGLFLVTVVTPDRDSPFTRQVLLRLQRALTSQADPGCR
;
A
#
# COMPACT_ATOMS: atom_id res chain seq x y z
N MET A 1 -22.45 1.21 -5.41
CA MET A 1 -21.13 1.37 -4.80
C MET A 1 -20.25 0.23 -5.30
N THR A 2 -19.30 0.52 -6.18
CA THR A 2 -18.35 -0.47 -6.70
C THR A 2 -17.33 -0.73 -5.59
N MET A 3 -17.09 -1.99 -5.23
CA MET A 3 -16.07 -2.38 -4.24
C MET A 3 -14.68 -2.36 -4.90
N GLY A 4 -13.66 -1.90 -4.19
CA GLY A 4 -12.27 -1.91 -4.66
C GLY A 4 -11.66 -3.32 -4.65
N TYR A 5 -10.43 -3.41 -5.14
CA TYR A 5 -9.67 -4.66 -5.23
C TYR A 5 -8.47 -4.62 -4.28
N ASP A 6 -8.39 -5.65 -3.44
CA ASP A 6 -7.38 -5.75 -2.40
C ASP A 6 -6.12 -6.45 -2.89
N THR A 7 -4.96 -5.88 -2.58
CA THR A 7 -3.65 -6.51 -2.68
C THR A 7 -2.94 -6.41 -1.33
N VAL A 8 -2.40 -7.52 -0.82
CA VAL A 8 -1.78 -7.57 0.51
C VAL A 8 -0.27 -7.78 0.41
N PHE A 9 0.49 -6.94 1.10
CA PHE A 9 1.91 -7.14 1.37
C PHE A 9 2.11 -7.58 2.83
N VAL A 10 3.12 -8.42 3.05
CA VAL A 10 3.60 -8.79 4.39
C VAL A 10 5.03 -8.29 4.52
N THR A 11 5.35 -7.51 5.56
CA THR A 11 6.68 -6.91 5.69
C THR A 11 7.09 -6.65 7.13
N ALA A 12 8.39 -6.74 7.41
CA ALA A 12 8.99 -6.27 8.66
C ALA A 12 9.41 -4.79 8.59
N ALA A 13 9.28 -4.15 7.42
CA ALA A 13 9.71 -2.77 7.22
C ALA A 13 8.92 -1.79 8.11
N PRO A 14 9.51 -0.64 8.47
CA PRO A 14 8.78 0.49 9.06
C PRO A 14 7.68 1.03 8.13
N VAL A 15 6.50 0.42 8.15
CA VAL A 15 5.40 0.68 7.17
C VAL A 15 5.05 2.16 7.06
N HIS A 16 4.88 2.85 8.19
CA HIS A 16 4.59 4.27 8.24
C HIS A 16 5.66 5.17 7.57
N VAL A 17 6.92 4.74 7.54
CA VAL A 17 7.98 5.44 6.80
C VAL A 17 7.85 5.15 5.30
N GLY A 18 7.60 3.89 4.93
CA GLY A 18 7.38 3.48 3.55
C GLY A 18 6.17 4.16 2.91
N ILE A 19 5.03 4.23 3.60
CA ILE A 19 3.84 4.95 3.13
C ILE A 19 4.15 6.43 2.94
N ARG A 20 4.82 7.08 3.90
CA ARG A 20 5.24 8.49 3.73
C ARG A 20 6.11 8.67 2.50
N GLY A 21 7.15 7.84 2.33
CA GLY A 21 8.05 7.91 1.17
C GLY A 21 7.33 7.70 -0.16
N MET A 22 6.44 6.71 -0.23
CA MET A 22 5.59 6.47 -1.41
C MET A 22 4.73 7.70 -1.75
N LEU A 23 4.06 8.28 -0.75
CA LEU A 23 3.18 9.43 -0.95
C LEU A 23 3.96 10.71 -1.26
N ASP A 24 5.18 10.87 -0.74
CA ASP A 24 6.06 11.96 -1.13
C ASP A 24 6.49 11.87 -2.60
N ASP A 25 6.79 10.66 -3.08
CA ASP A 25 7.09 10.43 -4.49
C ASP A 25 5.86 10.66 -5.37
N LEU A 26 4.68 10.17 -4.95
CA LEU A 26 3.42 10.36 -5.68
C LEU A 26 3.00 11.84 -5.74
N HIS A 27 3.21 12.59 -4.66
CA HIS A 27 2.87 14.01 -4.58
C HIS A 27 3.61 14.87 -5.61
N ARG A 28 4.76 14.42 -6.12
CA ARG A 28 5.44 15.10 -7.24
C ARG A 28 4.64 15.07 -8.53
N GLU A 29 3.84 14.01 -8.72
CA GLU A 29 2.94 13.84 -9.87
C GLU A 29 1.54 14.37 -9.57
N TRP A 30 1.10 14.27 -8.30
CA TRP A 30 -0.19 14.75 -7.79
C TRP A 30 0.04 15.91 -6.80
N PRO A 31 0.33 17.14 -7.29
CA PRO A 31 0.66 18.28 -6.43
C PRO A 31 -0.53 18.75 -5.57
N ASP A 32 -1.76 18.47 -6.00
CA ASP A 32 -2.99 18.80 -5.25
C ASP A 32 -3.53 17.60 -4.45
N MET A 33 -2.71 16.55 -4.26
CA MET A 33 -3.10 15.32 -3.56
C MET A 33 -3.67 15.60 -2.18
N VAL A 34 -4.84 15.02 -1.96
CA VAL A 34 -5.53 15.02 -0.66
C VAL A 34 -5.53 13.61 -0.09
N VAL A 35 -5.35 13.54 1.24
CA VAL A 35 -5.38 12.28 1.98
C VAL A 35 -6.25 12.42 3.21
N ALA A 36 -6.92 11.33 3.58
CA ALA A 36 -7.53 11.16 4.90
C ALA A 36 -6.76 10.08 5.65
N ILE A 37 -6.47 10.31 6.93
CA ILE A 37 -5.74 9.37 7.79
C ILE A 37 -6.64 8.96 8.95
N GLY A 38 -6.86 7.65 9.10
CA GLY A 38 -7.75 7.05 10.09
C GLY A 38 -9.21 6.95 9.62
N GLU A 39 -9.99 6.15 10.35
CA GLU A 39 -11.37 5.71 10.04
C GLU A 39 -12.39 6.86 9.89
N SER A 40 -12.07 8.06 10.37
CA SER A 40 -12.92 9.26 10.26
C SER A 40 -12.12 10.50 9.84
N GLY A 41 -10.98 10.29 9.18
CA GLY A 41 -10.12 11.37 8.75
C GLY A 41 -10.83 12.28 7.75
N THR A 42 -10.75 13.60 7.96
CA THR A 42 -11.10 14.57 6.93
C THR A 42 -9.98 14.61 5.90
N PHE A 43 -10.33 14.62 4.60
CA PHE A 43 -9.34 14.82 3.55
C PHE A 43 -8.63 16.17 3.71
N THR A 44 -7.31 16.13 3.70
CA THR A 44 -6.47 17.31 3.77
C THR A 44 -5.28 17.16 2.82
N ARG A 45 -4.63 18.27 2.47
CA ARG A 45 -3.47 18.22 1.57
C ARG A 45 -2.35 17.40 2.18
N TRP A 46 -1.67 16.60 1.34
CA TRP A 46 -0.60 15.73 1.80
C TRP A 46 0.49 16.45 2.61
N ALA A 47 0.89 17.64 2.18
CA ALA A 47 1.89 18.46 2.88
C ALA A 47 1.54 18.73 4.35
N MET A 48 0.24 18.77 4.70
CA MET A 48 -0.24 18.98 6.07
C MET A 48 -0.40 17.65 6.84
N ALA A 49 -0.81 16.58 6.15
CA ALA A 49 -1.05 15.27 6.75
C ALA A 49 0.22 14.41 6.93
N ARG A 50 1.31 14.70 6.22
CA ARG A 50 2.54 13.87 6.21
C ARG A 50 3.09 13.55 7.61
N GLY A 51 2.97 14.49 8.54
CA GLY A 51 3.50 14.36 9.91
C GLY A 51 2.71 13.43 10.83
N VAL A 52 1.49 13.04 10.45
CA VAL A 52 0.55 12.33 11.35
C VAL A 52 0.25 10.89 10.93
N VAL A 53 1.00 10.32 9.97
CA VAL A 53 0.89 8.90 9.60
C VAL A 53 1.27 8.02 10.82
N PRO A 54 0.36 7.17 11.33
CA PRO A 54 0.59 6.43 12.57
C PRO A 54 1.65 5.35 12.44
N THR A 55 2.34 4.99 13.53
CA THR A 55 3.43 4.01 13.50
C THR A 55 2.96 2.55 13.60
N GLY A 56 1.79 2.32 14.22
CA GLY A 56 1.20 1.01 14.46
C GLY A 56 0.18 0.64 13.38
N ALA A 57 -1.10 0.65 13.73
CA ALA A 57 -2.15 0.48 12.74
C ALA A 57 -2.55 1.82 12.12
N GLY A 58 -2.93 1.80 10.85
CA GLY A 58 -3.37 2.99 10.15
C GLY A 58 -4.19 2.69 8.91
N GLU A 59 -4.97 3.69 8.55
CA GLU A 59 -5.75 3.75 7.32
C GLU A 59 -5.38 5.07 6.63
N VAL A 60 -5.07 5.00 5.35
CA VAL A 60 -4.72 6.17 4.54
C VAL A 60 -5.49 6.10 3.24
N LEU A 61 -6.44 6.99 3.07
CA LEU A 61 -7.23 7.16 1.85
C LEU A 61 -6.57 8.25 1.01
N VAL A 62 -6.43 8.03 -0.29
CA VAL A 62 -5.66 8.90 -1.18
C VAL A 62 -6.47 9.22 -2.43
N ALA A 63 -6.58 10.51 -2.73
CA ALA A 63 -7.13 11.02 -3.97
C ALA A 63 -6.19 12.08 -4.57
N ARG A 64 -6.13 12.14 -5.90
CA ARG A 64 -5.27 13.08 -6.64
C ARG A 64 -5.57 14.54 -6.32
N ASP A 65 -6.84 14.85 -6.12
CA ASP A 65 -7.37 16.18 -5.88
C ASP A 65 -8.78 16.07 -5.24
N GLU A 66 -9.33 17.21 -4.83
CA GLU A 66 -10.69 17.29 -4.25
C GLU A 66 -11.78 16.83 -5.23
N GLY A 67 -11.55 16.95 -6.55
CA GLY A 67 -12.50 16.48 -7.55
C GLY A 67 -12.60 14.95 -7.58
N MET A 68 -11.45 14.27 -7.51
CA MET A 68 -11.40 12.81 -7.39
C MET A 68 -12.01 12.32 -6.07
N GLU A 69 -11.79 13.02 -4.96
CA GLU A 69 -12.40 12.70 -3.67
C GLU A 69 -13.94 12.78 -3.72
N GLN A 70 -14.50 13.90 -4.20
CA GLN A 70 -15.95 14.06 -4.33
C GLN A 70 -16.59 13.01 -5.24
N ARG A 71 -15.88 12.64 -6.31
CA ARG A 71 -16.32 11.59 -7.21
C ARG A 71 -16.24 10.21 -6.59
N TRP A 72 -15.23 9.96 -5.76
CA TRP A 72 -15.09 8.70 -5.05
C TRP A 72 -16.29 8.46 -4.12
N ASP A 73 -16.72 9.47 -3.37
CA ASP A 73 -17.91 9.38 -2.52
C ASP A 73 -19.19 9.02 -3.29
N ARG A 74 -19.31 9.54 -4.51
CA ARG A 74 -20.48 9.34 -5.37
C ARG A 74 -20.44 8.03 -6.14
N ASP A 75 -19.32 7.76 -6.80
CA ASP A 75 -19.18 6.72 -7.83
C ASP A 75 -18.47 5.46 -7.29
N GLY A 76 -17.81 5.56 -6.14
CA GLY A 76 -17.03 4.50 -5.52
C GLY A 76 -15.66 4.29 -6.18
N TRP A 77 -15.16 3.07 -6.09
CA TRP A 77 -13.83 2.67 -6.57
C TRP A 77 -13.81 2.55 -8.10
N ILE A 78 -13.62 3.67 -8.80
CA ILE A 78 -13.55 3.71 -10.26
C ILE A 78 -12.28 4.41 -10.75
N LEU A 79 -11.79 3.99 -11.91
CA LEU A 79 -10.86 4.80 -12.69
C LEU A 79 -11.61 6.01 -13.27
N MET A 80 -10.95 7.15 -13.26
CA MET A 80 -11.45 8.46 -13.67
C MET A 80 -10.65 8.97 -14.87
N GLU A 81 -10.75 10.27 -15.15
CA GLU A 81 -9.98 10.88 -16.24
C GLU A 81 -8.48 10.58 -16.07
N ARG A 82 -7.83 10.20 -17.18
CA ARG A 82 -6.42 9.78 -17.25
C ARG A 82 -6.14 8.36 -16.76
N ASP A 83 -7.16 7.52 -16.62
CA ASP A 83 -7.04 6.14 -16.15
C ASP A 83 -6.42 6.03 -14.75
N GLU A 84 -6.60 7.07 -13.92
CA GLU A 84 -6.20 7.15 -12.52
C GLU A 84 -7.43 7.05 -11.62
N GLY A 85 -7.29 6.63 -10.37
CA GLY A 85 -8.40 6.66 -9.42
C GLY A 85 -7.96 6.75 -7.97
N PRO A 86 -8.92 6.80 -7.03
CA PRO A 86 -8.60 6.77 -5.61
C PRO A 86 -8.00 5.41 -5.22
N PHE A 87 -7.15 5.41 -4.21
CA PHE A 87 -6.65 4.18 -3.58
C PHE A 87 -6.63 4.35 -2.06
N ALA A 88 -6.64 3.25 -1.32
CA ALA A 88 -6.40 3.27 0.12
C ALA A 88 -5.30 2.29 0.52
N VAL A 89 -4.63 2.60 1.62
CA VAL A 89 -3.65 1.74 2.26
C VAL A 89 -4.05 1.53 3.71
N PHE A 90 -4.31 0.29 4.07
CA PHE A 90 -4.59 -0.15 5.44
C PHE A 90 -3.41 -0.96 5.94
N TYR A 91 -3.00 -0.76 7.17
CA TYR A 91 -1.94 -1.55 7.75
C TYR A 91 -2.11 -1.74 9.24
N GLN A 92 -1.59 -2.87 9.72
CA GLN A 92 -1.56 -3.21 11.13
C GLN A 92 -0.51 -4.30 11.39
N PRO A 93 -0.03 -4.45 12.63
CA PRO A 93 0.72 -5.63 13.02
C PRO A 93 -0.06 -6.91 12.69
N ALA A 94 0.63 -7.97 12.28
CA ALA A 94 -0.02 -9.22 11.96
C ALA A 94 -0.79 -9.76 13.19
N PRO A 95 -2.11 -9.98 13.09
CA PRO A 95 -2.94 -10.35 14.25
C PRO A 95 -2.86 -11.83 14.60
N ILE A 96 -2.44 -12.66 13.65
CA ILE A 96 -2.23 -14.09 13.82
C ILE A 96 -0.73 -14.39 13.89
N PRO A 97 -0.29 -15.42 14.62
CA PRO A 97 1.14 -15.68 14.89
C PRO A 97 1.88 -16.44 13.77
N SER A 98 1.15 -17.12 12.89
CA SER A 98 1.71 -17.86 11.77
C SER A 98 0.71 -18.08 10.66
N VAL A 99 1.20 -18.25 9.44
CA VAL A 99 0.41 -18.63 8.26
C VAL A 99 1.13 -19.69 7.45
N ASP A 100 0.38 -20.59 6.83
CA ASP A 100 0.91 -21.51 5.84
C ASP A 100 1.01 -20.79 4.49
N ILE A 101 2.17 -20.93 3.86
CA ILE A 101 2.48 -20.36 2.55
C ILE A 101 3.00 -21.47 1.62
N GLN A 102 2.96 -21.20 0.33
CA GLN A 102 3.58 -22.06 -0.68
C GLN A 102 4.62 -21.24 -1.43
N PHE A 103 5.84 -21.77 -1.48
CA PHE A 103 6.86 -21.24 -2.37
C PHE A 103 6.64 -21.82 -3.77
N ASN A 104 6.46 -20.93 -4.75
CA ASN A 104 6.37 -21.30 -6.17
C ASN A 104 7.70 -21.10 -6.90
N ASP A 105 8.66 -20.42 -6.25
CA ASP A 105 10.03 -20.18 -6.72
C ASP A 105 11.01 -20.39 -5.57
N ASP A 106 12.29 -20.64 -5.87
CA ASP A 106 13.34 -20.86 -4.85
C ASP A 106 13.57 -19.62 -3.98
N PRO A 107 13.14 -19.62 -2.70
CA PRO A 107 13.27 -18.45 -1.84
C PRO A 107 14.72 -18.15 -1.45
N TYR A 108 15.66 -19.04 -1.78
CA TYR A 108 17.08 -18.88 -1.52
C TYR A 108 17.88 -18.45 -2.75
N GLY A 109 17.25 -18.34 -3.92
CA GLY A 109 17.88 -17.85 -5.15
C GLY A 109 19.06 -18.68 -5.66
N ARG A 110 19.09 -19.99 -5.42
CA ARG A 110 20.26 -20.85 -5.71
C ARG A 110 20.29 -21.39 -7.14
N GLY A 111 19.24 -21.17 -7.93
CA GLY A 111 19.21 -21.50 -9.36
C GLY A 111 19.17 -22.99 -9.68
N PHE A 112 18.80 -23.84 -8.72
CA PHE A 112 18.57 -25.27 -8.94
C PHE A 112 17.14 -25.55 -9.42
N THR A 113 16.90 -26.77 -9.89
CA THR A 113 15.54 -27.26 -10.14
C THR A 113 14.72 -27.13 -8.85
N PHE A 114 13.62 -26.40 -8.95
CA PHE A 114 12.75 -26.09 -7.82
C PHE A 114 11.43 -26.82 -7.97
N GLU A 115 11.03 -27.54 -6.93
CA GLU A 115 9.68 -28.10 -6.80
C GLU A 115 8.92 -27.28 -5.76
N PRO A 116 7.71 -26.78 -6.08
CA PRO A 116 6.90 -26.03 -5.12
C PRO A 116 6.66 -26.81 -3.83
N TYR A 117 6.84 -26.14 -2.68
CA TYR A 117 6.63 -26.75 -1.38
C TYR A 117 5.97 -25.78 -0.39
N GLY A 118 5.27 -26.34 0.59
CA GLY A 118 4.65 -25.61 1.68
C GLY A 118 5.65 -25.22 2.77
N ALA A 119 5.45 -24.07 3.38
CA ALA A 119 6.21 -23.60 4.54
C ALA A 119 5.29 -22.86 5.52
N THR A 120 5.73 -22.72 6.76
CA THR A 120 5.05 -21.88 7.75
C THR A 120 5.82 -20.59 7.93
N MET A 121 5.16 -19.45 7.71
CA MET A 121 5.71 -18.14 8.00
C MET A 121 5.31 -17.71 9.41
N LEU A 122 6.30 -17.44 10.26
CA LEU A 122 6.08 -16.77 11.53
C LEU A 122 5.90 -15.27 11.29
N THR A 123 4.84 -14.69 11.83
CA THR A 123 4.42 -13.31 11.52
C THR A 123 4.71 -12.33 12.65
N ALA A 124 5.33 -12.79 13.75
CA ALA A 124 5.75 -11.93 14.84
C ALA A 124 6.71 -10.83 14.34
N GLY A 125 6.36 -9.57 14.62
CA GLY A 125 7.12 -8.40 14.13
C GLY A 125 6.85 -8.02 12.67
N LEU A 126 5.94 -8.73 11.98
CA LEU A 126 5.51 -8.37 10.63
C LEU A 126 4.24 -7.52 10.68
N PHE A 127 4.06 -6.71 9.64
CA PHE A 127 2.86 -5.97 9.32
C PHE A 127 2.15 -6.59 8.12
N LEU A 128 0.82 -6.53 8.15
CA LEU A 128 -0.03 -6.67 6.98
C LEU A 128 -0.28 -5.28 6.41
N VAL A 129 -0.09 -5.11 5.10
CA VAL A 129 -0.36 -3.86 4.39
C VAL A 129 -1.29 -4.16 3.22
N THR A 130 -2.54 -3.76 3.32
CA THR A 130 -3.55 -3.93 2.26
C THR A 130 -3.66 -2.66 1.45
N VAL A 131 -3.50 -2.77 0.14
CA VAL A 131 -3.78 -1.70 -0.81
C VAL A 131 -5.10 -2.01 -1.50
N VAL A 132 -5.99 -1.02 -1.55
CA VAL A 132 -7.27 -1.13 -2.26
C VAL A 132 -7.23 -0.19 -3.45
N THR A 133 -7.42 -0.73 -4.66
CA THR A 133 -7.43 0.01 -5.93
C THR A 133 -8.75 -0.14 -6.69
N PRO A 134 -9.02 0.73 -7.69
CA PRO A 134 -10.26 0.67 -8.46
C PRO A 134 -10.39 -0.57 -9.36
N ASP A 135 -9.27 -1.18 -9.75
CA ASP A 135 -9.21 -2.40 -10.53
C ASP A 135 -8.02 -3.28 -10.14
N ARG A 136 -7.84 -4.43 -10.83
CA ARG A 136 -6.76 -5.38 -10.55
C ARG A 136 -5.47 -5.10 -11.31
N ASP A 137 -5.59 -4.63 -12.55
CA ASP A 137 -4.53 -4.83 -13.54
C ASP A 137 -4.19 -3.58 -14.36
N SER A 138 -4.85 -2.44 -14.13
CA SER A 138 -4.50 -1.21 -14.85
C SER A 138 -3.04 -0.81 -14.64
N PRO A 139 -2.47 -0.02 -15.58
CA PRO A 139 -1.20 0.65 -15.36
C PRO A 139 -1.17 1.43 -14.04
N PHE A 140 -2.27 2.09 -13.67
CA PHE A 140 -2.41 2.80 -12.40
C PHE A 140 -2.24 1.88 -11.20
N THR A 141 -3.04 0.81 -11.11
CA THR A 141 -2.93 -0.18 -10.02
C THR A 141 -1.52 -0.75 -9.89
N ARG A 142 -0.91 -1.15 -11.01
CA ARG A 142 0.47 -1.67 -11.01
C ARG A 142 1.47 -0.63 -10.52
N GLN A 143 1.30 0.63 -10.89
CA GLN A 143 2.18 1.71 -10.46
C GLN A 143 2.05 1.99 -8.95
N VAL A 144 0.83 2.02 -8.42
CA VAL A 144 0.57 2.17 -6.98
C VAL A 144 1.26 1.05 -6.19
N LEU A 145 1.04 -0.20 -6.59
CA LEU A 145 1.62 -1.37 -5.94
C LEU A 145 3.16 -1.36 -6.01
N LEU A 146 3.73 -1.05 -7.18
CA LEU A 146 5.17 -0.99 -7.38
C LEU A 146 5.84 0.12 -6.55
N ARG A 147 5.21 1.29 -6.43
CA ARG A 147 5.70 2.39 -5.60
C ARG A 147 5.72 1.98 -4.13
N LEU A 148 4.64 1.41 -3.63
CA LEU A 148 4.58 0.95 -2.24
C LEU A 148 5.63 -0.14 -1.98
N GLN A 149 5.72 -1.13 -2.86
CA GLN A 149 6.71 -2.19 -2.75
C GLN A 149 8.14 -1.62 -2.68
N ARG A 150 8.51 -0.71 -3.59
CA ARG A 150 9.83 -0.07 -3.58
C ARG A 150 10.07 0.71 -2.29
N ALA A 151 9.09 1.50 -1.86
CA ALA A 151 9.19 2.29 -0.64
C ALA A 151 9.40 1.37 0.57
N LEU A 152 8.62 0.30 0.72
CA LEU A 152 8.78 -0.66 1.82
C LEU A 152 10.14 -1.39 1.77
N THR A 153 10.56 -1.86 0.60
CA THR A 153 11.86 -2.55 0.46
C THR A 153 13.04 -1.64 0.78
N SER A 154 13.00 -0.37 0.37
CA SER A 154 14.05 0.60 0.71
C SER A 154 14.20 0.83 2.22
N GLN A 155 13.13 0.62 3.01
CA GLN A 155 13.17 0.74 4.46
C GLN A 155 13.58 -0.58 5.15
N ALA A 156 13.52 -1.70 4.44
CA ALA A 156 13.94 -3.01 4.94
C ALA A 156 15.46 -3.22 4.84
N ASP A 157 16.17 -2.42 4.04
CA ASP A 157 17.62 -2.51 3.87
C ASP A 157 18.35 -1.51 4.79
N PRO A 158 18.98 -1.97 5.89
CA PRO A 158 19.72 -1.08 6.81
C PRO A 158 21.02 -0.53 6.20
N GLY A 159 21.43 -0.93 5.00
CA GLY A 159 22.66 -0.49 4.33
C GLY A 159 22.55 0.82 3.53
N CYS A 160 21.37 1.42 3.43
CA CYS A 160 21.14 2.65 2.65
C CYS A 160 20.74 3.82 3.58
N ARG A 161 21.67 4.22 4.46
CA ARG A 161 21.60 5.47 5.23
C ARG A 161 22.97 6.15 5.28
#